data_AF-A0A965WSY4-F1
#
_entry.id   AF-A0A965WSY4-F1
#
_cell.length_a   1.000
_cell.length_b   1.000
_cell.length_c   1.000
_cell.angle_alpha   90.00
_cell.angle_beta   90.00
_cell.angle_gamma   90.00
#
_symmetry.space_group_name_H-M   'P 1'
#
loop_
_entity.id
_entity.type
_entity.pdbx_description
1 polymer ?
#
loop_
_entity_poly.entity_id
_entity_poly.type
_entity_poly.pdbx_seq_one_letter_code
_entity_poly.pdbx_strand_id
1 'polypeptide(L)'
;ATASMIGGKLEYEVKPTLIPFSHPLAGVSNEFNAIFIKGNAVDELMFYGKGAGPLPTGSAIMGDIIQIGKSIIKHSAYDIVVPGSNKYL
;
A
#
# COMPACT_ATOMS: atom_id res chain seq x y z
N ALA A 1 -2.64 7.73 -9.36
CA ALA A 1 -3.73 7.90 -8.39
C ALA A 1 -3.23 8.81 -7.28
N THR A 2 -4.09 9.64 -6.71
CA THR A 2 -3.79 10.47 -5.54
C THR A 2 -4.86 10.23 -4.48
N ALA A 3 -4.46 10.30 -3.22
CA ALA A 3 -5.37 10.26 -2.08
C ALA A 3 -4.86 11.23 -1.01
N SER A 4 -5.72 12.09 -0.49
CA SER A 4 -5.38 13.10 0.53
C SER A 4 -6.51 13.27 1.54
N MET A 5 -6.14 13.72 2.74
CA MET A 5 -7.09 14.05 3.81
C MET A 5 -7.35 15.55 3.79
N ILE A 6 -8.57 15.97 3.47
CA ILE A 6 -8.98 17.37 3.38
C ILE A 6 -10.20 17.59 4.27
N GLY A 7 -10.09 18.45 5.28
CA GLY A 7 -11.19 18.74 6.20
C GLY A 7 -11.73 17.51 6.95
N GLY A 8 -10.85 16.53 7.25
CA GLY A 8 -11.24 15.26 7.87
C GLY A 8 -11.94 14.28 6.94
N LYS A 9 -11.96 14.54 5.63
CA LYS A 9 -12.51 13.64 4.60
C LYS A 9 -11.40 13.12 3.70
N LEU A 10 -11.55 11.86 3.29
CA LEU A 10 -10.69 11.23 2.29
C LEU A 10 -11.16 11.63 0.89
N GLU A 11 -10.29 12.29 0.14
CA GLU A 11 -10.47 12.54 -1.29
C GLU A 11 -9.49 11.68 -2.08
N TYR A 12 -9.94 11.08 -3.18
CA TYR A 12 -9.12 10.22 -4.02
C TYR A 12 -9.51 10.32 -5.50
N GLU A 13 -8.52 10.23 -6.39
CA GLU A 13 -8.76 10.31 -7.83
C GLU A 13 -7.70 9.57 -8.66
N VAL A 14 -8.06 9.27 -9.91
CA VAL A 14 -7.15 8.75 -10.92
C VAL A 14 -7.31 9.60 -12.18
N LYS A 15 -6.26 10.35 -12.52
CA LYS A 15 -6.18 11.16 -13.74
C LYS A 15 -4.72 11.28 -14.20
N PRO A 16 -4.47 11.54 -15.49
CA PRO A 16 -3.19 12.07 -15.94
C PRO A 16 -2.88 13.38 -15.21
N THR A 17 -1.63 13.60 -14.80
CA THR A 17 -1.21 14.80 -14.05
C THR A 17 0.21 15.16 -14.44
N LEU A 18 0.47 16.46 -14.63
CA LEU A 18 1.82 16.98 -14.84
C LEU A 18 2.55 17.04 -13.50
N ILE A 19 3.79 16.56 -13.48
CA ILE A 19 4.69 16.63 -12.34
C ILE A 19 5.99 17.36 -12.73
N PRO A 20 6.57 18.20 -11.86
CA PRO A 20 7.86 18.82 -12.15
C PRO A 20 8.96 17.78 -12.36
N PHE A 21 9.91 18.05 -13.25
CA PHE A 21 11.06 17.16 -13.48
C PHE A 21 11.93 16.94 -12.24
N SER A 22 11.92 17.87 -11.29
CA SER A 22 12.61 17.74 -10.01
C SER A 22 11.88 16.83 -9.01
N HIS A 23 10.61 16.48 -9.27
CA HIS A 23 9.83 15.65 -8.35
C HIS A 23 10.28 14.19 -8.44
N PRO A 24 10.43 13.45 -7.32
CA PRO A 24 10.92 12.06 -7.33
C PRO A 24 10.13 11.10 -8.24
N LEU A 25 8.81 11.30 -8.34
CA LEU A 25 7.95 10.53 -9.25
C LEU A 25 8.28 10.72 -10.74
N ALA A 26 8.97 11.80 -11.14
CA ALA A 26 9.33 12.05 -12.54
C ALA A 26 10.40 11.06 -13.05
N GLY A 27 11.17 10.45 -12.15
CA GLY A 27 12.15 9.41 -12.49
C GLY A 27 11.56 8.01 -12.68
N VAL A 28 10.26 7.81 -12.45
CA VAL A 28 9.60 6.50 -12.53
C VAL A 28 9.24 6.21 -13.99
N SER A 29 9.75 5.10 -14.52
CA SER A 29 9.56 4.73 -15.92
C SER A 29 9.49 3.21 -16.09
N ASN A 30 9.05 2.76 -17.27
CA ASN A 30 8.85 1.36 -17.65
C ASN A 30 7.92 0.61 -16.68
N GLU A 31 8.25 -0.62 -16.28
CA GLU A 31 7.42 -1.48 -15.41
C GLU A 31 7.48 -1.14 -13.92
N PHE A 32 8.18 -0.06 -13.55
CA PHE A 32 8.30 0.36 -12.17
C PHE A 32 7.06 1.15 -11.73
N ASN A 33 6.57 0.80 -10.55
CA ASN A 33 5.56 1.58 -9.85
C ASN A 33 6.21 2.32 -8.70
N ALA A 34 5.61 3.45 -8.33
CA ALA A 34 6.00 4.20 -7.16
C ALA A 34 4.79 4.69 -6.37
N ILE A 35 4.96 4.74 -5.04
CA ILE A 35 4.01 5.34 -4.11
C ILE A 35 4.78 6.41 -3.33
N PHE A 36 4.35 7.66 -3.47
CA PHE A 36 4.88 8.79 -2.73
C PHE A 36 3.90 9.17 -1.63
N ILE A 37 4.38 9.25 -0.40
CA ILE A 37 3.57 9.51 0.80
C ILE A 37 4.11 10.74 1.49
N LYS A 38 3.21 11.65 1.86
CA LYS A 38 3.51 12.77 2.74
C LYS A 38 2.80 12.57 4.07
N GLY A 39 3.58 12.37 5.13
CA GLY A 39 3.10 12.18 6.50
C GLY A 39 3.55 13.33 7.40
N ASN A 40 2.81 13.56 8.49
CA ASN A 40 3.16 14.57 9.48
C ASN A 40 4.45 14.26 10.26
N ALA A 41 4.70 12.98 10.55
CA ALA A 41 5.84 12.55 11.36
C ALA A 41 7.05 12.08 10.53
N VAL A 42 6.79 11.57 9.32
CA VAL A 42 7.80 10.97 8.44
C VAL A 42 8.16 11.85 7.24
N ASP A 43 7.54 13.04 7.17
CA ASP A 43 7.57 13.97 6.03
C ASP A 43 7.36 13.24 4.70
N GLU A 44 8.37 13.13 3.84
CA GLU A 44 8.27 12.55 2.51
C GLU A 44 8.90 11.15 2.44
N LEU A 45 8.11 10.17 2.00
CA LEU A 45 8.55 8.79 1.76
C LEU A 45 8.20 8.35 0.34
N MET A 46 9.10 7.60 -0.30
CA MET A 46 8.86 7.01 -1.62
C MET A 46 9.15 5.51 -1.58
N PHE A 47 8.15 4.72 -1.96
CA PHE A 47 8.30 3.30 -2.24
C PHE A 47 8.39 3.14 -3.75
N TYR A 48 9.43 2.44 -4.22
CA TYR A 48 9.72 2.26 -5.63
C TYR A 48 10.12 0.81 -5.91
N GLY A 49 9.58 0.22 -6.97
CA GLY A 49 9.91 -1.14 -7.36
C GLY A 49 9.10 -1.64 -8.54
N LYS A 50 9.42 -2.86 -9.01
CA LYS A 50 8.65 -3.52 -10.08
C LYS A 50 7.28 -3.90 -9.54
N GLY A 51 6.23 -3.33 -10.13
CA GLY A 51 4.85 -3.54 -9.66
C GLY A 51 4.14 -4.74 -10.28
N ALA A 52 4.72 -5.33 -11.34
CA ALA A 52 4.15 -6.47 -12.03
C ALA A 52 5.27 -7.44 -12.47
N GLY A 53 4.90 -8.72 -12.59
CA GLY A 53 5.80 -9.79 -13.01
C GLY A 53 5.68 -11.02 -12.11
N PRO A 54 6.04 -12.21 -12.60
CA PRO A 54 5.82 -13.46 -11.87
C PRO A 54 6.56 -13.49 -10.51
N LEU A 55 7.79 -12.97 -10.45
CA LEU A 55 8.57 -12.94 -9.22
C LEU A 55 8.11 -11.87 -8.21
N PRO A 56 7.91 -10.58 -8.60
CA PRO A 56 7.37 -9.59 -7.66
C PRO A 56 5.99 -9.96 -7.10
N THR A 57 5.09 -10.47 -7.94
CA THR A 57 3.76 -10.91 -7.49
C THR A 57 3.83 -12.14 -6.59
N GLY A 58 4.66 -13.14 -6.94
CA GLY A 58 4.86 -14.32 -6.10
C GLY A 58 5.44 -13.97 -4.72
N SER A 59 6.35 -13.01 -4.66
CA SER A 59 6.93 -12.51 -3.40
C SER A 59 5.87 -11.88 -2.49
N ALA A 60 4.98 -11.05 -3.04
CA ALA A 60 3.90 -10.42 -2.28
C ALA A 60 2.96 -11.48 -1.67
N ILE A 61 2.54 -12.46 -2.47
CA ILE A 61 1.70 -13.58 -2.01
C ILE A 61 2.39 -14.36 -0.89
N MET A 62 3.67 -14.70 -1.05
CA MET A 62 4.41 -15.44 -0.03
C MET A 62 4.56 -14.66 1.27
N GLY A 63 4.72 -13.33 1.18
CA GLY A 63 4.73 -12.44 2.34
C GLY A 63 3.46 -12.58 3.18
N ASP A 64 2.29 -12.53 2.53
CA ASP A 64 0.99 -12.69 3.19
C ASP A 64 0.84 -14.08 3.83
N ILE A 65 1.25 -15.15 3.11
CA ILE A 65 1.20 -16.53 3.64
C ILE A 65 2.04 -16.65 4.92
N ILE A 66 3.26 -16.11 4.92
CA ILE A 66 4.15 -16.14 6.09
C ILE A 66 3.53 -15.34 7.24
N GLN A 67 2.92 -14.18 6.96
CA GLN A 67 2.27 -13.37 7.98
C GLN A 67 1.09 -14.10 8.62
N ILE A 68 0.23 -14.72 7.81
CA ILE A 68 -0.89 -15.54 8.30
C ILE A 68 -0.37 -16.71 9.14
N GLY A 69 0.66 -17.44 8.65
CA GLY A 69 1.27 -18.54 9.40
C GLY A 69 1.82 -18.09 10.77
N LYS A 70 2.48 -16.93 10.84
CA LYS A 70 2.93 -16.34 12.10
C LYS A 70 1.76 -16.01 13.04
N SER A 71 0.67 -15.45 12.51
CA SER A 71 -0.53 -15.15 13.31
C SER A 71 -1.18 -16.40 13.89
N ILE A 72 -1.24 -17.50 13.12
CA ILE A 72 -1.74 -18.80 13.59
C ILE A 72 -0.87 -19.34 14.71
N ILE A 73 0.46 -19.36 14.53
CA ILE A 73 1.41 -19.84 15.56
C ILE A 73 1.28 -19.02 16.86
N LYS A 74 1.05 -17.71 16.74
CA LYS A 74 0.83 -16.80 17.88
C LYS A 74 -0.58 -16.88 18.48
N HIS A 75 -1.47 -17.73 17.94
CA HIS A 75 -2.88 -17.82 18.33
C HIS A 75 -3.63 -16.48 18.22
N SER A 76 -3.17 -15.56 17.36
CA SER A 76 -3.77 -14.24 17.11
C SER A 76 -4.48 -14.17 15.76
N ALA A 77 -4.69 -15.32 15.10
CA ALA A 77 -5.30 -15.39 13.77
C ALA A 77 -6.80 -15.04 13.75
N TYR A 78 -7.47 -15.05 14.91
CA TYR A 78 -8.93 -14.93 15.01
C TYR A 78 -9.44 -13.50 15.26
N ASP A 79 -8.56 -12.50 15.43
CA ASP A 79 -8.96 -11.10 15.70
C ASP A 79 -9.41 -10.31 14.46
N ILE A 80 -9.78 -10.97 13.36
CA ILE A 80 -10.46 -10.31 12.25
C ILE A 80 -11.91 -10.03 12.67
N VAL A 81 -12.10 -8.96 13.43
CA VAL A 81 -13.42 -8.37 13.65
C VAL A 81 -13.88 -7.81 12.31
N VAL A 82 -14.71 -8.57 11.59
CA VAL A 82 -15.44 -8.05 10.43
C VAL A 82 -16.53 -7.12 10.97
N PRO A 83 -16.53 -5.82 10.65
CA PRO A 83 -17.54 -4.89 11.13
C PRO A 83 -18.94 -5.36 10.66
N GLY A 84 -19.79 -5.76 11.60
CA GLY A 84 -21.17 -6.18 11.32
C GLY A 84 -21.44 -7.69 11.36
N SER A 85 -20.46 -8.56 11.59
CA SER A 85 -20.73 -10.00 11.79
C SER A 85 -20.70 -10.40 13.26
N ASN A 86 -21.81 -10.93 13.76
CA ASN A 86 -21.93 -11.44 15.12
C ASN A 86 -21.44 -12.90 15.19
N LYS A 87 -20.16 -13.14 14.90
CA LYS A 87 -19.55 -14.47 15.08
C LYS A 87 -18.14 -14.37 15.63
N TYR A 88 -18.02 -14.79 16.89
CA TYR A 88 -16.81 -15.39 17.44
C TYR A 88 -16.67 -16.77 16.80
N LEU A 89 -15.57 -17.01 16.10
CA LEU A 89 -15.01 -18.36 15.98
C LEU A 89 -13.97 -18.52 17.08
#